data_AF-A0A162X105-F1
#
_entry.id   AF-A0A162X105-F1
#
_cell.length_a   1.000
_cell.length_b   1.000
_cell.length_c   1.000
_cell.angle_alpha   90.00
_cell.angle_beta   90.00
_cell.angle_gamma   90.00
#
_symmetry.space_group_name_H-M   'P 1'
#
loop_
_entity.id
_entity.type
_entity.pdbx_description
1 polymer ?
#
loop_
_entity_poly.entity_id
_entity_poly.type
_entity_poly.pdbx_seq_one_letter_code
_entity_poly.pdbx_strand_id
1 'polypeptide(L)'
;MKNIRSFSFTAKNLVQWLGLDRKKLPDPWISAIDKFGSPGGGAEKMMGAPLESIEIMDREGNAVHQSHFDPTNEEWVVSVEVKGPHGTKRCHVFSDGKGTMKKGGKMF
;
A
#
# COMPACT_ATOMS: atom_id res chain seq x y z
N MET A 1 40.60 15.73 -11.82
CA MET A 1 39.28 16.42 -11.89
C MET A 1 38.24 15.48 -11.31
N LYS A 2 37.56 15.85 -10.21
CA LYS A 2 36.54 15.01 -9.58
C LYS A 2 35.23 15.18 -10.34
N ASN A 3 34.75 14.13 -10.99
CA ASN A 3 33.42 14.10 -11.59
C ASN A 3 32.37 14.19 -10.47
N ILE A 4 31.72 15.34 -10.36
CA ILE A 4 30.53 15.54 -9.54
C ILE A 4 29.43 14.74 -10.22
N ARG A 5 29.05 13.61 -9.63
CA ARG A 5 27.83 12.89 -10.03
C ARG A 5 26.65 13.77 -9.64
N SER A 6 26.03 14.39 -10.64
CA SER A 6 24.79 15.13 -10.49
C SER A 6 23.74 14.22 -9.85
N PHE A 7 23.27 14.58 -8.66
CA PHE A 7 22.12 13.94 -8.04
C PHE A 7 20.89 14.28 -8.89
N SER A 8 20.40 13.33 -9.67
CA SER A 8 19.08 13.43 -10.28
C SER A 8 18.04 13.46 -9.17
N PHE A 9 17.49 14.64 -8.91
CA PHE A 9 16.33 14.82 -8.06
C PHE A 9 15.12 14.30 -8.84
N THR A 10 14.85 13.00 -8.75
CA THR A 10 13.64 12.41 -9.34
C THR A 10 12.45 13.14 -8.71
N ALA A 11 11.68 13.86 -9.53
CA ALA A 11 10.40 14.40 -9.12
C ALA A 11 9.62 13.26 -8.46
N LYS A 12 9.38 13.37 -7.15
CA LYS A 12 8.55 12.40 -6.43
C LYS A 12 7.18 12.50 -7.07
N ASN A 13 6.85 11.58 -7.96
CA ASN A 13 5.49 11.44 -8.47
C ASN A 13 4.62 11.27 -7.22
N LEU A 14 3.78 12.27 -6.97
CA LEU A 14 2.98 12.32 -5.77
C LEU A 14 1.89 11.27 -5.96
N VAL A 15 2.00 10.15 -5.23
CA VAL A 15 1.08 9.03 -5.32
C VAL A 15 -0.34 9.54 -5.10
N GLN A 16 -1.22 9.29 -6.06
CA GLN A 16 -2.61 9.70 -5.96
C GLN A 16 -3.35 8.78 -4.99
N TRP A 17 -3.91 9.34 -3.93
CA TRP A 17 -4.74 8.60 -2.99
C TRP A 17 -6.20 8.69 -3.43
N LEU A 18 -6.84 7.55 -3.63
CA LEU A 18 -8.22 7.41 -4.11
C LEU A 18 -9.06 6.60 -3.12
N GLY A 19 -10.38 6.59 -3.32
CA GLY A 19 -11.32 5.84 -2.48
C GLY A 19 -11.56 6.48 -1.12
N LEU A 20 -11.63 5.66 -0.07
CA LEU A 20 -11.83 6.15 1.30
C LEU A 20 -10.65 7.02 1.75
N ASP A 21 -10.94 8.15 2.39
CA ASP A 21 -9.88 8.96 3.01
C ASP A 21 -9.16 8.15 4.09
N ARG A 22 -7.84 7.99 3.95
CA ARG A 22 -6.99 7.27 4.91
C ARG A 22 -7.11 7.79 6.34
N LYS A 23 -7.49 9.06 6.54
CA LYS A 23 -7.72 9.65 7.87
C LYS A 23 -9.02 9.21 8.52
N LYS A 24 -9.94 8.61 7.75
CA LYS A 24 -11.20 8.05 8.26
C LYS A 24 -11.06 6.58 8.68
N LEU A 25 -9.88 5.98 8.46
CA LEU A 25 -9.61 4.66 8.98
C LEU A 25 -9.48 4.71 10.51
N PRO A 26 -9.94 3.67 11.24
CA PRO A 26 -9.69 3.58 12.67
C PRO A 26 -8.20 3.33 12.94
N ASP A 27 -7.71 3.74 14.11
CA ASP A 27 -6.39 3.29 14.55
C ASP A 27 -6.38 1.76 14.76
N PRO A 28 -5.29 1.04 14.44
CA PRO A 28 -3.98 1.52 13.98
C PRO A 28 -3.83 1.67 12.46
N TRP A 29 -4.91 1.55 11.69
CA TRP A 29 -4.90 1.39 10.23
C TRP A 29 -4.44 2.62 9.48
N ILE A 30 -4.63 3.82 10.05
CA ILE A 30 -4.08 5.06 9.50
C ILE A 30 -2.56 4.92 9.36
N SER A 31 -1.88 4.57 10.46
CA SER A 31 -0.44 4.39 10.49
C SER A 31 0.02 3.25 9.60
N ALA A 32 -0.76 2.17 9.52
CA ALA A 32 -0.44 1.03 8.67
C ALA A 32 -0.44 1.41 7.18
N ILE A 33 -1.48 2.12 6.73
CA ILE A 33 -1.62 2.55 5.34
C ILE A 33 -0.59 3.61 4.98
N ASP A 34 -0.33 4.56 5.88
CA ASP A 34 0.72 5.56 5.68
C ASP A 34 2.10 4.90 5.54
N LYS A 35 2.42 3.88 6.35
CA LYS A 35 3.66 3.08 6.23
C LYS A 35 3.71 2.27 4.94
N PHE A 36 2.59 1.69 4.54
CA PHE A 36 2.52 0.87 3.33
C PHE A 36 2.76 1.69 2.06
N GLY A 37 2.13 2.87 1.98
CA GLY A 37 2.17 3.76 0.81
C GLY A 37 3.28 4.82 0.83
N SER A 38 4.09 4.91 1.89
CA SER A 38 5.21 5.85 1.93
C SER A 38 6.37 5.41 1.02
N PRO A 39 7.24 6.35 0.59
CA PRO A 39 8.40 6.01 -0.23
C PRO A 39 9.29 4.95 0.43
N GLY A 40 9.64 3.90 -0.30
CA GLY A 40 10.33 2.71 0.19
C GLY A 40 9.46 1.73 0.98
N GLY A 41 8.16 1.99 1.10
CA GLY A 41 7.17 1.17 1.79
C GLY A 41 6.78 -0.10 1.02
N GLY A 42 5.83 -0.85 1.58
CA GLY A 42 5.39 -2.13 1.02
C GLY A 42 4.84 -2.00 -0.41
N ALA A 43 4.10 -0.93 -0.70
CA ALA A 43 3.51 -0.68 -2.02
C ALA A 43 4.58 -0.55 -3.12
N GLU A 44 5.63 0.24 -2.89
CA GLU A 44 6.73 0.41 -3.86
C GLU A 44 7.56 -0.86 -4.03
N LYS A 45 7.82 -1.60 -2.94
CA LYS A 45 8.52 -2.90 -3.04
C LYS A 45 7.75 -3.92 -3.87
N MET A 46 6.42 -3.84 -3.85
CA MET A 46 5.54 -4.76 -4.54
C MET A 46 5.30 -4.38 -6.01
N MET A 47 5.01 -3.10 -6.26
CA MET A 47 4.56 -2.60 -7.57
C MET A 47 5.64 -1.89 -8.37
N GLY A 48 6.81 -1.67 -7.77
CA GLY A 48 7.86 -0.81 -8.31
C GLY A 48 7.58 0.66 -8.02
N ALA A 49 8.64 1.47 -7.98
CA ALA A 49 8.54 2.92 -7.88
C ALA A 49 8.75 3.56 -9.27
N PRO A 50 8.13 4.72 -9.56
CA PRO A 50 7.16 5.44 -8.74
C PRO A 50 5.75 4.86 -8.85
N LEU A 51 4.97 4.89 -7.76
CA LEU A 51 3.55 4.51 -7.80
C LEU A 51 2.71 5.60 -8.48
N GLU A 52 1.66 5.18 -9.19
CA GLU A 52 0.68 6.08 -9.80
C GLU A 52 -0.42 6.43 -8.80
N SER A 53 -1.08 5.41 -8.23
CA SER A 53 -2.17 5.59 -7.27
C SER A 53 -2.28 4.46 -6.26
N ILE A 54 -2.87 4.80 -5.09
CA ILE A 54 -3.31 3.85 -4.07
C ILE A 54 -4.76 4.18 -3.75
N GLU A 55 -5.67 3.26 -4.04
CA GLU A 55 -7.08 3.35 -3.74
C GLU A 55 -7.42 2.53 -2.51
N ILE A 56 -7.97 3.15 -1.46
CA ILE A 56 -8.46 2.43 -0.29
C ILE A 56 -9.90 2.03 -0.57
N MET A 57 -10.11 0.72 -0.71
CA MET A 57 -11.44 0.19 -1.00
C MET A 57 -12.24 0.08 0.28
N ASP A 58 -13.44 0.65 0.28
CA ASP A 58 -14.44 0.43 1.31
C ASP A 58 -15.61 -0.40 0.78
N ARG A 59 -16.26 -1.14 1.69
CA ARG A 59 -17.57 -1.73 1.43
C ARG A 59 -18.54 -1.10 2.40
N GLU A 60 -19.42 -0.25 1.89
CA GLU A 60 -20.47 0.41 2.69
C GLU A 60 -19.88 1.17 3.90
N GLY A 61 -18.75 1.86 3.71
CA GLY A 61 -18.07 2.60 4.79
C GLY A 61 -17.15 1.76 5.70
N ASN A 62 -17.08 0.43 5.51
CA ASN A 62 -16.16 -0.45 6.23
C ASN A 62 -14.97 -0.84 5.34
N ALA A 63 -13.84 -0.15 5.51
CA ALA A 63 -12.58 -0.50 4.83
C ALA A 63 -11.82 -1.62 5.55
N VAL A 64 -11.95 -1.70 6.87
CA VAL A 64 -11.35 -2.76 7.69
C VAL A 64 -12.29 -3.96 7.73
N HIS A 65 -11.81 -5.11 7.28
CA HIS A 65 -12.58 -6.35 7.24
C HIS A 65 -11.68 -7.56 7.50
N GLN A 66 -12.29 -8.67 7.88
CA GLN A 66 -11.55 -9.93 7.99
C GLN A 66 -11.16 -10.42 6.60
N SER A 67 -9.88 -10.74 6.46
CA SER A 67 -9.33 -11.36 5.28
C SER A 67 -9.97 -12.73 5.08
N HIS A 68 -10.76 -12.89 4.02
CA HIS A 68 -11.26 -14.19 3.58
C HIS A 68 -10.21 -14.97 2.79
N PHE A 69 -8.97 -14.48 2.77
CA PHE A 69 -7.88 -15.05 2.00
C PHE A 69 -7.47 -16.42 2.60
N ASP A 70 -7.46 -16.53 3.93
CA ASP A 70 -7.22 -17.80 4.62
C ASP A 70 -8.36 -18.09 5.61
N PRO A 71 -9.23 -19.07 5.35
CA PRO A 71 -10.33 -19.39 6.26
C PRO A 71 -9.87 -19.93 7.62
N THR A 72 -8.59 -20.29 7.77
CA THR A 72 -8.01 -20.67 9.07
C THR A 72 -7.29 -19.51 9.77
N ASN A 73 -7.16 -18.35 9.12
CA ASN A 73 -6.50 -17.18 9.68
C ASN A 73 -7.23 -15.90 9.25
N GLU A 74 -8.30 -15.58 9.97
CA GLU A 74 -9.16 -14.41 9.77
C GLU A 74 -8.52 -13.12 10.32
N GLU A 75 -7.34 -12.78 9.80
CA GLU A 75 -6.71 -11.51 10.16
C GLU A 75 -7.50 -10.33 9.60
N TRP A 76 -7.63 -9.29 10.41
CA TRP A 76 -8.16 -8.01 9.94
C TRP A 76 -7.21 -7.40 8.92
N VAL A 77 -7.76 -6.81 7.87
CA VAL A 77 -7.01 -6.16 6.80
C VAL A 77 -7.75 -4.93 6.27
N VAL A 78 -7.01 -4.03 5.65
CA VAL A 78 -7.54 -3.02 4.73
C VAL A 78 -7.20 -3.46 3.32
N SER A 79 -8.21 -3.56 2.46
CA SER A 79 -7.97 -3.85 1.05
C SER A 79 -7.67 -2.55 0.29
N VAL A 80 -6.56 -2.55 -0.44
CA VAL A 80 -6.16 -1.42 -1.29
C VAL A 80 -5.90 -1.89 -2.71
N GLU A 81 -6.17 -1.05 -3.68
CA GLU A 81 -5.75 -1.24 -5.06
C GLU A 81 -4.58 -0.30 -5.35
N VAL A 82 -3.44 -0.87 -5.74
CA VAL A 82 -2.22 -0.12 -6.03
C VAL A 82 -1.96 -0.18 -7.52
N LYS A 83 -1.76 0.98 -8.13
CA LYS A 83 -1.35 1.13 -9.52
C LYS A 83 0.08 1.64 -9.60
N GLY A 84 0.90 0.96 -10.38
CA GLY A 84 2.30 1.33 -10.59
C GLY A 84 2.88 0.68 -11.84
N PRO A 85 4.22 0.71 -12.01
CA PRO A 85 4.89 0.21 -13.20
C PRO A 85 4.60 -1.27 -13.51
N HIS A 86 4.33 -2.07 -12.48
CA HIS A 86 3.97 -3.49 -12.62
C HIS A 86 2.47 -3.74 -12.86
N GLY A 87 1.71 -2.69 -13.20
CA GLY A 87 0.27 -2.75 -13.46
C GLY A 87 -0.57 -2.36 -12.24
N THR A 88 -1.78 -2.91 -12.17
CA THR A 88 -2.73 -2.67 -11.07
C THR A 88 -2.90 -3.94 -10.27
N LYS A 89 -2.77 -3.87 -8.94
CA LYS A 89 -2.96 -5.03 -8.06
C LYS A 89 -3.68 -4.68 -6.78
N ARG A 90 -4.57 -5.59 -6.39
CA ARG A 90 -5.21 -5.58 -5.08
C ARG A 90 -4.29 -6.18 -4.02
N CYS A 91 -4.15 -5.47 -2.93
CA CYS A 91 -3.29 -5.82 -1.81
C CYS A 91 -4.11 -5.78 -0.52
N HIS A 92 -3.80 -6.67 0.41
CA HIS A 92 -4.31 -6.59 1.77
C HIS A 92 -3.21 -6.03 2.65
N VAL A 93 -3.48 -4.91 3.32
CA VAL A 93 -2.60 -4.27 4.29
C VAL A 93 -3.05 -4.71 5.67
N PHE A 94 -2.10 -5.17 6.49
CA PHE A 94 -2.33 -5.59 7.88
C PHE A 94 -2.11 -4.42 8.85
N SER A 95 -2.53 -4.58 10.11
CA SER A 95 -2.47 -3.52 11.12
C SER A 95 -1.05 -3.07 11.46
N ASP A 96 -0.03 -3.88 11.13
CA ASP A 96 1.38 -3.56 11.30
C ASP A 96 1.97 -2.75 10.12
N GLY A 97 1.20 -2.54 9.05
CA GLY A 97 1.61 -1.83 7.84
C GLY A 97 2.27 -2.71 6.78
N LYS A 98 2.38 -4.02 7.00
CA LYS A 98 2.82 -4.95 5.95
C LYS A 98 1.69 -5.20 4.96
N GLY A 99 2.07 -5.43 3.70
CA GLY A 99 1.13 -5.82 2.65
C GLY A 99 1.39 -7.22 2.11
N THR A 100 0.34 -7.90 1.67
CA THR A 100 0.44 -9.12 0.84
C THR A 100 -0.47 -9.07 -0.37
N MET A 101 -0.04 -9.72 -1.45
CA MET A 101 -0.83 -9.95 -2.68
C MET A 101 -1.43 -11.37 -2.74
N LYS A 102 -1.00 -12.30 -1.87
CA LYS A 102 -1.39 -13.73 -1.95
C LYS A 102 -1.30 -14.48 -0.61
N LYS A 103 -1.93 -15.66 -0.53
CA LYS A 103 -1.83 -16.61 0.61
C LYS A 103 -0.39 -16.90 0.91
N GLY A 104 0.02 -16.78 2.17
CA GLY A 104 1.39 -17.07 2.57
C GLY A 104 2.44 -16.35 1.72
N GLY A 105 2.04 -15.23 1.09
CA GLY A 105 2.93 -14.39 0.32
C GLY A 105 3.99 -13.81 1.21
N LYS A 106 5.16 -13.51 0.63
CA LYS A 106 6.16 -12.72 1.32
C LYS A 106 5.51 -11.38 1.72
N MET A 107 5.55 -11.05 3.00
CA MET A 107 5.13 -9.75 3.50
C MET A 107 6.20 -8.71 3.15
N PHE A 108 5.80 -7.52 2.70
CA PHE A 108 6.71 -6.46 2.22
C PHE A 108 6.59 -5.17 3.02
#